data_AF-A0A0S3RC16-F1
#
_entry.id   AF-A0A0S3RC16-F1
#
_cell.length_a   1.000
_cell.length_b   1.000
_cell.length_c   1.000
_cell.angle_alpha   90.00
_cell.angle_beta   90.00
_cell.angle_gamma   90.00
#
_symmetry.space_group_name_H-M   'P 1'
#
loop_
_entity.id
_entity.type
_entity.pdbx_description
1 polymer ?
#
loop_
_entity_poly.entity_id
_entity_poly.type
_entity_poly.pdbx_seq_one_letter_code
_entity_poly.pdbx_strand_id
1 'polypeptide(L)' 'VVEAVTLAAANKPFEVFYYPRASTPEFCIKASSVRAAMRIQWCSGMRFKMAFETEDASRISWFMGTIASVHTLM' A
#
# COMPACT_ATOMS: atom_id res chain seq x y z
N VAL A 1 15.74 -7.92 3.01
CA VAL A 1 14.65 -8.50 3.85
C VAL A 1 15.19 -9.08 5.14
N VAL A 2 16.14 -10.03 5.11
CA VAL A 2 16.68 -10.69 6.32
C VAL A 2 17.21 -9.67 7.36
N GLU A 3 18.00 -8.69 6.94
CA GLU A 3 18.52 -7.66 7.85
C GLU A 3 17.43 -6.84 8.55
N ALA A 4 16.44 -6.35 7.81
CA ALA A 4 15.30 -5.62 8.38
C ALA A 4 14.52 -6.46 9.40
N VAL A 5 14.33 -7.77 9.12
CA VAL A 5 13.69 -8.70 10.05
C VAL A 5 14.52 -8.87 11.32
N THR A 6 15.83 -9.07 11.19
CA THR A 6 16.74 -9.23 12.33
C THR A 6 16.79 -7.99 13.21
N LEU A 7 16.89 -6.79 12.62
CA LEU A 7 16.93 -5.53 13.36
C LEU A 7 15.58 -5.24 14.04
N ALA A 8 14.46 -5.48 13.36
CA ALA A 8 13.13 -5.34 13.95
C ALA A 8 12.90 -6.31 15.13
N ALA A 9 13.30 -7.58 15.00
CA ALA A 9 13.20 -8.57 16.08
C ALA A 9 14.06 -8.18 17.30
N ALA A 10 15.18 -7.50 17.07
CA ALA A 10 16.04 -6.95 18.11
C ALA A 10 15.60 -5.58 18.64
N ASN A 11 14.47 -5.05 18.17
CA ASN A 11 13.96 -3.69 18.46
C ASN A 11 15.01 -2.59 18.20
N LYS A 12 15.78 -2.74 17.12
CA LYS A 12 16.79 -1.79 16.67
C LYS A 12 16.29 -0.99 15.47
N PRO A 13 16.64 0.30 15.38
CA PRO A 13 16.34 1.10 14.19
C PRO A 13 17.10 0.57 12.98
N PHE A 14 16.52 0.77 11.80
CA PHE A 14 17.15 0.50 10.51
C PHE A 14 16.64 1.51 9.49
N GLU A 15 17.42 1.68 8.43
CA GLU A 15 17.13 2.64 7.36
C GLU A 15 16.59 1.93 6.12
N VAL A 16 15.76 2.65 5.37
CA VAL A 16 15.24 2.22 4.07
C VAL A 16 15.36 3.37 3.10
N PHE A 17 15.85 3.09 1.89
CA PHE A 17 15.84 4.07 0.81
C PHE A 17 14.54 3.99 0.05
N TYR A 18 13.93 5.15 -0.21
CA TYR A 18 12.71 5.25 -0.99
C TYR A 18 12.92 6.18 -2.18
N TYR A 19 12.82 5.63 -3.39
CA TYR A 19 12.91 6.36 -4.66
C TYR A 19 11.60 6.15 -5.44
N PRO A 20 10.50 6.83 -5.08
CA PRO A 20 9.23 6.68 -5.78
C PRO A 20 9.36 7.10 -7.24
N ARG A 21 8.74 6.32 -8.13
CA ARG A 21 8.36 6.71 -9.49
C ARG A 21 6.84 6.78 -9.59
N ALA A 22 6.32 7.37 -10.67
CA ALA A 22 4.89 7.36 -10.94
C ALA A 22 4.29 5.96 -10.74
N SER A 23 3.21 5.86 -9.96
CA SER A 23 2.52 4.62 -9.61
C SER A 23 3.32 3.59 -8.78
N THR A 24 4.42 3.97 -8.13
CA THR A 24 5.12 3.09 -7.17
C THR A 24 4.26 2.88 -5.92
N PRO A 25 3.95 1.64 -5.51
CA PRO A 25 3.22 1.41 -4.27
C PRO A 25 4.01 1.86 -3.04
N GLU A 26 3.34 2.56 -2.13
CA GLU A 26 3.88 2.94 -0.83
C GLU A 26 4.12 1.70 0.03
N PHE A 27 5.35 1.53 0.55
CA PHE A 27 5.69 0.42 1.46
C PHE A 27 5.89 0.85 2.92
N CYS A 28 6.03 2.15 3.19
CA CYS A 28 6.11 2.70 4.53
C CYS A 28 4.88 3.59 4.78
N ILE A 29 3.87 3.03 5.43
CA ILE A 29 2.56 3.66 5.61
C ILE A 29 2.18 3.80 7.09
N LYS A 30 1.44 4.86 7.41
CA LYS A 30 0.95 5.09 8.78
C LYS A 30 0.08 3.90 9.23
N ALA A 31 0.33 3.39 10.43
CA ALA A 31 -0.44 2.30 11.01
C ALA A 31 -1.96 2.61 11.13
N SER A 32 -2.34 3.88 11.28
CA SER A 32 -3.76 4.29 11.25
C SER A 32 -4.43 4.04 9.91
N SER A 33 -3.74 4.32 8.80
CA SER A 33 -4.25 4.09 7.45
C SER A 33 -4.46 2.60 7.19
N VAL A 34 -3.50 1.76 7.61
CA VAL A 34 -3.63 0.29 7.54
C VAL A 34 -4.82 -0.18 8.36
N ARG A 35 -4.94 0.26 9.61
CA ARG A 35 -6.06 -0.12 10.47
C ARG A 35 -7.42 0.29 9.91
N ALA A 36 -7.51 1.46 9.26
CA ALA A 36 -8.74 1.88 8.60
C ALA A 36 -9.07 0.99 7.39
N ALA A 37 -8.08 0.68 6.55
CA ALA A 37 -8.26 -0.19 5.39
C ALA A 37 -8.65 -1.63 5.78
N MET A 38 -8.08 -2.17 6.86
CA MET A 38 -8.39 -3.52 7.35
C MET A 38 -9.78 -3.65 7.97
N ARG A 39 -10.45 -2.54 8.33
CA ARG A 39 -11.84 -2.56 8.80
C ARG A 39 -12.86 -2.68 7.67
N ILE A 40 -12.43 -2.46 6.43
CA ILE A 40 -13.28 -2.65 5.25
C ILE A 40 -13.39 -4.17 5.01
N GLN A 41 -14.60 -4.67 4.93
CA GLN A 41 -14.87 -6.06 4.53
C GLN A 41 -14.71 -6.19 3.02
N TRP A 42 -13.46 -6.21 2.56
CA TRP A 42 -13.14 -6.39 1.15
C TRP A 42 -13.72 -7.71 0.64
N CYS A 43 -14.46 -7.66 -0.48
CA CYS A 43 -15.01 -8.84 -1.13
C CYS A 43 -15.01 -8.68 -2.65
N SER A 44 -15.13 -9.81 -3.35
CA SER A 44 -15.28 -9.83 -4.80
C SER A 44 -16.55 -9.06 -5.21
N GLY A 45 -16.49 -8.33 -6.33
CA GLY A 45 -17.59 -7.50 -6.83
C GLY A 45 -17.62 -6.08 -6.26
N MET A 46 -16.85 -5.77 -5.21
CA MET A 46 -16.73 -4.38 -4.72
C MET A 46 -16.10 -3.47 -5.77
N ARG A 47 -16.67 -2.29 -5.94
CA ARG A 47 -16.08 -1.23 -6.77
C ARG A 47 -15.06 -0.45 -5.95
N PHE A 48 -13.95 -0.10 -6.57
CA PHE A 48 -12.94 0.76 -5.96
C PHE A 48 -12.53 1.90 -6.90
N LYS A 49 -11.94 2.92 -6.30
CA LYS A 49 -11.33 4.04 -7.00
C LYS A 49 -9.91 4.21 -6.46
N MET A 50 -8.93 4.30 -7.34
CA MET A 50 -7.53 4.48 -7.00
C MET A 50 -6.99 5.73 -7.69
N ALA A 51 -6.35 6.61 -6.92
CA ALA A 51 -5.67 7.76 -7.48
C ALA A 51 -4.33 7.31 -8.07
N PHE A 52 -3.98 7.82 -9.24
CA PHE A 52 -2.65 7.70 -9.81
C PHE A 52 -2.20 9.06 -10.34
N GLU A 53 -0.95 9.39 -10.08
CA GLU A 53 -0.35 10.59 -10.64
C GLU A 53 0.02 10.33 -12.11
N THR A 54 -0.19 11.33 -12.95
CA THR A 54 0.35 11.32 -14.31
C THR A 54 1.88 11.31 -14.26
N GLU A 55 2.52 10.93 -15.37
CA GLU A 55 3.99 10.78 -15.43
C GLU A 55 4.75 12.07 -15.02
N ASP A 56 4.16 13.23 -15.29
CA ASP A 56 4.65 14.56 -14.93
C ASP A 56 4.19 15.05 -13.54
N ALA A 57 3.46 14.21 -12.80
CA ALA A 57 2.85 14.49 -11.49
C ALA A 57 1.97 15.75 -11.41
N SER A 58 1.60 16.34 -12.56
CA SER A 58 0.82 17.58 -12.61
C SER A 58 -0.67 17.37 -12.40
N ARG A 59 -1.15 16.14 -12.57
CA ARG A 59 -2.57 15.78 -12.47
C ARG A 59 -2.75 14.47 -11.73
N ILE A 60 -3.80 14.44 -10.92
CA ILE A 60 -4.32 13.20 -10.35
C ILE A 60 -5.35 12.64 -11.32
N SER A 61 -5.07 11.46 -11.84
CA SER A 61 -6.03 10.65 -12.58
C SER A 61 -6.61 9.57 -11.68
N TRP A 62 -7.78 9.07 -12.03
CA TRP A 62 -8.51 8.10 -11.22
C TRP A 62 -8.74 6.82 -12.00
N PHE A 63 -8.22 5.72 -11.50
CA PHE A 63 -8.58 4.40 -11.96
C PHE A 63 -9.82 3.91 -11.20
N MET A 64 -10.79 3.38 -11.91
CA MET A 64 -11.99 2.77 -11.34
C MET A 64 -11.97 1.29 -11.69
N GLY A 65 -12.14 0.43 -10.69
CA GLY A 65 -12.08 -1.01 -10.88
C GLY A 65 -13.10 -1.76 -10.05
N THR A 66 -13.15 -3.08 -10.28
CA THR A 66 -13.93 -4.02 -9.50
C THR A 66 -12.97 -5.07 -8.93
N ILE A 67 -13.10 -5.37 -7.64
CA ILE A 67 -12.30 -6.40 -6.99
C ILE A 67 -12.74 -7.76 -7.53
N ALA A 68 -11.82 -8.47 -8.19
CA ALA A 68 -12.10 -9.79 -8.74
C ALA A 68 -12.07 -10.88 -7.66
N SER A 69 -11.12 -10.79 -6.73
CA SER A 69 -10.94 -11.75 -5.65
C SER A 69 -10.24 -11.07 -4.46
N VAL A 70 -10.46 -11.62 -3.27
CA VAL A 70 -9.75 -11.24 -2.04
C VAL A 70 -9.23 -12.52 -1.41
N HIS A 71 -7.93 -12.53 -1.11
CA HIS A 71 -7.34 -13.58 -0.30
C HIS A 71 -7.10 -13.01 1.10
N THR A 72 -7.85 -13.54 2.07
CA THR A 72 -7.62 -13.28 3.48
C THR A 72 -6.79 -14.44 4.05
N LEU A 73 -5.69 -14.12 4.72
CA LEU A 73 -5.03 -15.08 5.60
C LEU A 73 -5.96 -15.26 6.82
N MET A 74 -6.77 -16.32 6.80
CA MET A 74 -7.29 -16.95 8.01
C MET A 74 -6.24 -17.93 8.54
#